data_AF-W8C3U6-F1
#
_entry.id   AF-W8C3U6-F1
#
_cell.length_a   1.000
_cell.length_b   1.000
_cell.length_c   1.000
_cell.angle_alpha   90.00
_cell.angle_beta   90.00
_cell.angle_gamma   90.00
#
_symmetry.space_group_name_H-M   'P 1'
#
loop_
_entity.id
_entity.type
_entity.pdbx_description
1 polymer ?
#
loop_
_entity_poly.entity_id
_entity_poly.type
_entity_poly.pdbx_seq_one_letter_code
_entity_poly.pdbx_strand_id
1 'polypeptide(L)'
;SLLIICQIFYTHSFFINFCVRKVISKTHLLQNICKSLSTSTISQRLSTSAIQLANNINKYNKMVIQHNVKGYEEFTKLVEELETNAEGQPIHVLFSGGKDENGQSWCPYCVKAEPVVHDALAKASEKSHFIHVDVGERAYWKDLNCPFRKDPNTHLIFLPTLLRWKSPQRLDGERVSNKDLVEMIFEDED
;
A
#
# COMPACT_ATOMS: atom_id res chain seq x y z
N SER A 1 -10.70 0.17 -44.78
CA SER A 1 -10.83 1.28 -43.81
C SER A 1 -10.58 0.90 -42.34
N LEU A 2 -10.46 -0.38 -41.96
CA LEU A 2 -10.07 -0.77 -40.58
C LEU A 2 -8.56 -1.03 -40.37
N LEU A 3 -7.80 -1.28 -41.43
CA LEU A 3 -6.35 -1.60 -41.33
C LEU A 3 -5.47 -0.38 -40.99
N ILE A 4 -5.89 0.82 -41.37
CA ILE A 4 -5.10 2.06 -41.16
C ILE A 4 -5.15 2.51 -39.68
N ILE A 5 -6.27 2.23 -38.99
CA ILE A 5 -6.42 2.59 -37.57
C ILE A 5 -5.55 1.69 -36.69
N CYS A 6 -5.40 0.40 -37.04
CA CYS A 6 -4.59 -0.55 -36.28
C CYS A 6 -3.07 -0.22 -36.30
N GLN A 7 -2.58 0.34 -37.41
CA GLN A 7 -1.16 0.74 -37.54
C GLN A 7 -0.80 2.02 -36.77
N ILE A 8 -1.78 2.89 -36.51
CA ILE A 8 -1.57 4.13 -35.74
C ILE A 8 -1.49 3.83 -34.23
N PHE A 9 -2.24 2.86 -33.72
CA PHE A 9 -2.15 2.45 -32.30
C PHE A 9 -0.85 1.68 -31.98
N TYR A 10 -0.37 0.83 -32.90
CA TYR A 10 0.91 0.13 -32.71
C TYR A 10 2.12 1.06 -32.73
N THR A 11 2.10 2.11 -33.55
CA THR A 11 3.20 3.09 -33.63
C THR A 11 3.23 4.05 -32.44
N HIS A 12 2.09 4.40 -31.85
CA HIS A 12 2.03 5.20 -30.62
C HIS A 12 2.56 4.45 -29.38
N SER A 13 2.25 3.15 -29.24
CA SER A 13 2.74 2.34 -28.11
C SER A 13 4.25 2.08 -28.17
N PHE A 14 4.81 1.97 -29.40
CA PHE A 14 6.25 1.83 -29.61
C PHE A 14 7.01 3.14 -29.33
N PHE A 15 6.43 4.29 -29.70
CA PHE A 15 7.04 5.60 -29.46
C PHE A 15 7.11 5.94 -27.97
N ILE A 16 6.09 5.58 -27.18
CA ILE A 16 6.08 5.81 -25.72
C ILE A 16 7.14 4.92 -25.06
N ASN A 17 7.23 3.64 -25.41
CA ASN A 17 8.25 2.73 -24.88
C ASN A 17 9.68 3.13 -25.29
N PHE A 18 9.89 3.62 -26.52
CA PHE A 18 11.18 4.13 -26.97
C PHE A 18 11.55 5.44 -26.24
N CYS A 19 10.59 6.32 -25.99
CA CYS A 19 10.82 7.57 -25.26
C CYS A 19 11.17 7.29 -23.78
N VAL A 20 10.44 6.39 -23.13
CA VAL A 20 10.68 6.01 -21.73
C VAL A 20 12.04 5.33 -21.56
N ARG A 21 12.44 4.41 -22.44
CA ARG A 21 13.80 3.82 -22.42
C ARG A 21 14.92 4.84 -22.65
N LYS A 22 14.69 5.85 -23.50
CA LYS A 22 15.68 6.90 -23.78
C LYS A 22 15.78 7.93 -22.64
N VAL A 23 14.70 8.14 -21.89
CA VAL A 23 14.69 8.93 -20.65
C VAL A 23 15.45 8.18 -19.54
N ILE A 24 15.22 6.88 -19.36
CA ILE A 24 15.90 6.05 -18.34
C ILE A 24 17.38 5.83 -18.66
N SER A 25 17.77 5.71 -19.94
CA SER A 25 19.19 5.60 -20.31
C SER A 25 19.97 6.90 -20.10
N LYS A 26 19.30 8.06 -20.20
CA LYS A 26 19.93 9.37 -19.94
C LYS A 26 20.12 9.66 -18.46
N THR A 27 19.33 9.10 -17.54
CA THR A 27 19.52 9.32 -16.09
C THR A 27 20.83 8.71 -15.59
N HIS A 28 21.23 7.55 -16.13
CA HIS A 28 22.49 6.89 -15.76
C HIS A 28 23.73 7.63 -16.29
N LEU A 29 23.61 8.33 -17.44
CA LEU A 29 24.69 9.16 -17.98
C LEU A 29 24.82 10.50 -17.24
N LEU A 30 23.70 11.08 -16.82
CA LEU A 30 23.66 12.35 -16.07
C LEU A 30 24.19 12.22 -14.63
N GLN A 31 24.01 11.06 -13.99
CA GLN A 31 24.60 10.78 -12.68
C GLN A 31 26.14 10.69 -12.72
N ASN A 32 26.72 10.26 -13.85
CA ASN A 32 28.17 10.18 -14.01
C ASN A 32 28.82 11.51 -14.43
N ILE A 33 28.10 12.37 -15.15
CA ILE A 33 28.59 13.72 -15.52
C ILE A 33 28.57 14.67 -14.32
N CYS A 34 27.62 14.51 -13.38
CA CYS A 34 27.55 15.36 -12.18
C CYS A 34 28.66 15.11 -11.15
N LYS A 35 29.47 14.05 -11.28
CA LYS A 35 30.56 13.75 -10.34
C LYS A 35 31.86 14.51 -10.62
N SER A 36 32.00 15.23 -11.74
CA SER A 36 33.29 15.82 -12.13
C SER A 36 33.37 17.35 -12.20
N LEU A 37 32.30 18.12 -12.01
CA LEU A 37 32.40 19.59 -12.04
C LEU A 37 31.87 20.25 -10.78
N SER A 38 32.81 20.78 -9.99
CA SER A 38 32.56 21.72 -8.91
C SER A 38 32.17 23.11 -9.46
N THR A 39 31.47 23.87 -8.61
CA THR A 39 31.23 25.32 -8.67
C THR A 39 30.09 25.85 -9.57
N SER A 40 28.89 25.98 -8.99
CA SER A 40 28.19 27.28 -8.89
C SER A 40 26.86 27.10 -8.14
N THR A 41 26.60 28.00 -7.19
CA THR A 41 25.45 28.00 -6.25
C THR A 41 24.07 28.03 -6.93
N ILE A 42 24.01 28.27 -8.24
CA ILE A 42 22.77 28.26 -9.05
C ILE A 42 22.38 26.82 -9.43
N SER A 43 23.36 25.94 -9.67
CA SER A 43 23.12 24.52 -10.01
C SER A 43 22.56 23.71 -8.84
N GLN A 44 22.82 24.12 -7.60
CA GLN A 44 22.33 23.43 -6.39
C GLN A 44 20.85 23.75 -6.05
N ARG A 45 20.31 24.88 -6.53
CA ARG A 45 18.90 25.28 -6.30
C ARG A 45 17.94 24.68 -7.33
N LEU A 46 18.38 24.56 -8.58
CA LEU A 46 17.63 23.87 -9.64
C LEU A 46 17.50 22.36 -9.35
N SER A 47 18.56 21.76 -8.81
CA SER A 47 18.54 20.34 -8.43
C SER A 47 17.64 20.05 -7.23
N THR A 48 17.65 20.87 -6.17
CA THR A 48 16.79 20.66 -4.99
C THR A 48 15.30 20.79 -5.32
N SER A 49 14.92 21.78 -6.13
CA SER A 49 13.54 21.97 -6.58
C SER A 49 13.04 20.79 -7.44
N ALA A 50 13.88 20.31 -8.37
CA ALA A 50 13.56 19.18 -9.22
C ALA A 50 13.54 17.85 -8.45
N ILE A 51 14.45 17.66 -7.49
CA ILE A 51 14.46 16.52 -6.57
C ILE A 51 13.21 16.54 -5.69
N GLN A 52 12.79 17.71 -5.19
CA GLN A 52 11.58 17.84 -4.40
C GLN A 52 10.31 17.59 -5.22
N LEU A 53 10.30 18.03 -6.48
CA LEU A 53 9.21 17.72 -7.41
C LEU A 53 9.18 16.23 -7.75
N ALA A 54 10.33 15.60 -8.01
CA ALA A 54 10.43 14.16 -8.26
C ALA A 54 10.04 13.33 -7.03
N ASN A 55 10.44 13.76 -5.83
CA ASN A 55 10.02 13.13 -4.57
C ASN A 55 8.52 13.31 -4.35
N ASN A 56 7.95 14.47 -4.67
CA ASN A 56 6.49 14.67 -4.60
C ASN A 56 5.76 13.82 -5.65
N ILE A 57 6.25 13.76 -6.89
CA ILE A 57 5.65 12.93 -7.95
C ILE A 57 5.73 11.44 -7.58
N ASN A 58 6.87 10.97 -7.05
CA ASN A 58 7.01 9.60 -6.55
C ASN A 58 6.10 9.35 -5.33
N LYS A 59 5.99 10.31 -4.41
CA LYS A 59 5.03 10.26 -3.29
C LYS A 59 3.58 10.16 -3.77
N TYR A 60 3.22 10.86 -4.84
CA TYR A 60 1.88 10.78 -5.45
C TYR A 60 1.68 9.53 -6.34
N ASN A 61 2.74 8.90 -6.84
CA ASN A 61 2.68 7.63 -7.56
C ASN A 61 2.66 6.40 -6.62
N LYS A 62 3.10 6.57 -5.38
CA LYS A 62 3.02 5.58 -4.29
C LYS A 62 1.61 5.54 -3.69
N MET A 63 0.58 5.44 -4.53
CA MET A 63 -0.80 5.30 -4.05
C MET A 63 -1.06 3.84 -3.66
N VAL A 64 -1.26 3.64 -2.35
CA VAL A 64 -1.83 2.40 -1.81
C VAL A 64 -3.30 2.35 -2.17
N ILE A 65 -3.75 1.22 -2.71
CA ILE A 65 -5.17 0.99 -3.02
C ILE A 65 -5.84 0.55 -1.72
N GLN A 66 -6.63 1.44 -1.13
CA GLN A 66 -7.34 1.19 0.12
C GLN A 66 -8.73 0.62 -0.13
N HIS A 67 -9.08 -0.42 0.62
CA HIS A 67 -10.37 -1.08 0.62
C HIS A 67 -10.93 -1.11 2.03
N ASN A 68 -12.23 -0.87 2.18
CA ASN A 68 -12.92 -0.94 3.45
C ASN A 68 -14.06 -1.95 3.31
N VAL A 69 -14.08 -2.96 4.19
CA VAL A 69 -15.08 -4.04 4.17
C VAL A 69 -15.63 -4.28 5.56
N LYS A 70 -16.89 -4.73 5.64
CA LYS A 70 -17.54 -5.01 6.91
C LYS A 70 -18.02 -6.45 6.97
N GLY A 71 -17.55 -7.17 7.97
CA GLY A 71 -17.89 -8.57 8.19
C GLY A 71 -17.07 -9.55 7.36
N TYR A 72 -17.24 -10.83 7.69
CA TYR A 72 -16.38 -11.91 7.20
C TYR A 72 -16.61 -12.21 5.72
N GLU A 73 -17.87 -12.25 5.28
CA GLU A 73 -18.21 -12.63 3.90
C GLU A 73 -17.68 -11.62 2.87
N GLU A 74 -17.78 -10.31 3.15
CA GLU A 74 -17.24 -9.27 2.28
C GLU A 74 -15.72 -9.32 2.23
N PHE A 75 -15.09 -9.55 3.39
CA PHE A 75 -13.64 -9.71 3.49
C PHE A 75 -13.14 -10.88 2.63
N THR A 76 -13.75 -12.06 2.76
CA THR A 76 -13.33 -13.25 2.01
C THR A 76 -13.46 -13.03 0.51
N LYS A 77 -14.59 -12.48 0.04
CA LYS A 77 -14.80 -12.17 -1.38
C LYS A 77 -13.75 -11.21 -1.93
N LEU A 78 -13.49 -10.11 -1.21
CA LEU A 78 -12.51 -9.12 -1.64
C LEU A 78 -11.11 -9.70 -1.71
N VAL A 79 -10.72 -10.50 -0.72
CA VAL A 79 -9.40 -11.15 -0.72
C VAL A 79 -9.26 -12.12 -1.89
N GLU A 80 -10.27 -12.94 -2.17
CA GLU A 80 -10.27 -13.86 -3.31
C GLU A 80 -10.15 -13.11 -4.66
N GLU A 81 -10.86 -11.99 -4.79
CA GLU A 81 -10.77 -11.12 -5.97
C GLU A 81 -9.38 -10.50 -6.11
N LEU A 82 -8.80 -10.00 -5.03
CA LEU A 82 -7.46 -9.40 -5.05
C LEU A 82 -6.38 -10.46 -5.27
N GLU A 83 -6.51 -11.66 -4.72
CA GLU A 83 -5.60 -12.76 -5.01
C GLU A 83 -5.56 -13.11 -6.50
N THR A 84 -6.72 -13.06 -7.16
CA THR A 84 -6.84 -13.39 -8.58
C THR A 84 -6.31 -12.27 -9.47
N ASN A 85 -6.56 -11.01 -9.09
CA ASN A 85 -6.32 -9.84 -9.94
C ASN A 85 -4.99 -9.11 -9.66
N ALA A 86 -4.43 -9.25 -8.46
CA ALA A 86 -3.32 -8.40 -8.01
C ALA A 86 -1.93 -8.88 -8.46
N GLU A 87 -1.81 -9.98 -9.22
CA GLU A 87 -0.57 -10.46 -9.89
C GLU A 87 0.73 -10.29 -9.09
N GLY A 88 0.71 -10.60 -7.79
CA GLY A 88 1.89 -10.52 -6.92
C GLY A 88 2.09 -9.18 -6.18
N GLN A 89 1.13 -8.25 -6.24
CA GLN A 89 1.13 -7.07 -5.39
C GLN A 89 0.87 -7.44 -3.93
N PRO A 90 1.58 -6.81 -2.97
CA PRO A 90 1.42 -7.15 -1.56
C PRO A 90 0.07 -6.65 -1.03
N ILE A 91 -0.62 -7.54 -0.32
CA ILE A 91 -1.90 -7.28 0.33
C ILE A 91 -1.68 -7.21 1.84
N HIS A 92 -2.03 -6.08 2.44
CA HIS A 92 -1.99 -5.87 3.88
C HIS A 92 -3.40 -5.78 4.41
N VAL A 93 -3.67 -6.46 5.52
CA VAL A 93 -5.01 -6.55 6.11
C VAL A 93 -4.96 -6.08 7.55
N LEU A 94 -5.75 -5.05 7.86
CA LEU A 94 -5.99 -4.57 9.22
C LEU A 94 -7.38 -5.00 9.68
N PHE A 95 -7.43 -5.84 10.71
CA PHE A 95 -8.67 -6.19 11.40
C PHE A 95 -8.89 -5.22 12.56
N SER A 96 -10.03 -4.56 12.54
CA SER A 96 -10.45 -3.55 13.52
C SER A 96 -11.84 -3.85 14.04
N GLY A 97 -12.14 -3.33 15.23
CA GLY A 97 -13.48 -3.42 15.81
C GLY A 97 -14.47 -2.49 15.11
N GLY A 98 -15.72 -2.96 15.01
CA GLY A 98 -16.95 -2.22 14.74
C GLY A 98 -16.88 -0.74 15.02
N LYS A 99 -17.03 0.08 13.97
CA LYS A 99 -17.25 1.51 14.11
C LYS A 99 -18.72 1.80 14.38
N ASP A 100 -18.99 2.70 15.32
CA ASP A 100 -20.31 3.26 15.57
C ASP A 100 -20.69 4.33 14.52
N GLU A 101 -21.85 4.96 14.69
CA GLU A 101 -22.34 6.03 13.81
C GLU A 101 -21.42 7.28 13.82
N ASN A 102 -20.59 7.44 14.86
CA ASN A 102 -19.60 8.52 14.96
C ASN A 102 -18.26 8.13 14.31
N GLY A 103 -18.15 6.93 13.74
CA GLY A 103 -16.92 6.41 13.14
C GLY A 103 -15.90 5.91 14.15
N GLN A 104 -16.27 5.77 15.42
CA GLN A 104 -15.38 5.35 16.50
C GLN A 104 -15.50 3.84 16.75
N SER A 105 -14.37 3.14 16.73
CA SER A 105 -14.34 1.72 17.10
C SER A 105 -14.61 1.52 18.60
N TRP A 106 -15.41 0.50 18.94
CA TRP A 106 -15.63 0.10 20.35
C TRP A 106 -14.37 -0.43 21.05
N CYS A 107 -13.30 -0.72 20.30
CA CYS A 107 -12.03 -1.19 20.80
C CYS A 107 -11.03 -0.03 20.97
N PRO A 108 -10.57 0.29 22.20
CA PRO A 108 -9.67 1.42 22.44
C PRO A 108 -8.29 1.25 21.78
N TYR A 109 -7.82 0.01 21.62
CA TYR A 109 -6.57 -0.27 20.91
C TYR A 109 -6.69 0.00 19.41
N CYS A 110 -7.84 -0.28 18.81
CA CYS A 110 -8.07 0.00 17.39
C CYS A 110 -8.10 1.51 17.14
N VAL A 111 -8.71 2.29 18.03
CA VAL A 111 -8.72 3.77 17.96
C VAL A 111 -7.32 4.36 17.98
N LYS A 112 -6.42 3.79 18.79
CA LYS A 112 -5.02 4.24 18.87
C LYS A 112 -4.19 3.79 17.66
N ALA A 113 -4.43 2.57 17.17
CA ALA A 113 -3.66 1.99 16.08
C ALA A 113 -4.03 2.54 14.71
N GLU A 114 -5.30 2.86 14.46
CA GLU A 114 -5.79 3.35 13.17
C GLU A 114 -4.96 4.52 12.61
N PRO A 115 -4.75 5.64 13.32
CA PRO A 115 -3.94 6.75 12.79
C PRO A 115 -2.49 6.34 12.52
N VAL A 116 -1.91 5.47 13.36
CA VAL A 116 -0.53 4.98 13.18
C VAL A 116 -0.40 4.17 11.90
N VAL A 117 -1.36 3.28 11.63
CA VAL A 117 -1.37 2.46 10.41
C VAL A 117 -1.57 3.33 9.19
N HIS A 118 -2.55 4.24 9.21
CA HIS A 118 -2.81 5.13 8.08
C HIS A 118 -1.63 6.06 7.76
N ASP A 119 -0.92 6.57 8.77
CA ASP A 119 0.30 7.36 8.57
C ASP A 119 1.42 6.52 7.94
N ALA A 120 1.56 5.27 8.36
CA ALA A 120 2.59 4.35 7.86
C ALA A 120 2.32 3.84 6.43
N LEU A 121 1.09 3.93 5.92
CA LEU A 121 0.76 3.61 4.52
C LEU A 121 1.58 4.43 3.52
N ALA A 122 2.07 5.62 3.92
CA ALA A 122 2.97 6.42 3.09
C ALA A 122 4.31 5.72 2.79
N LYS A 123 4.68 4.72 3.60
CA LYS A 123 5.89 3.90 3.42
C LYS A 123 5.65 2.61 2.64
N ALA A 124 4.41 2.18 2.50
CA ALA A 124 4.08 0.96 1.76
C ALA A 124 4.56 1.00 0.31
N SER A 125 4.82 -0.17 -0.27
CA SER A 125 5.27 -0.33 -1.66
C SER A 125 4.24 0.18 -2.68
N GLU A 126 4.74 0.54 -3.87
CA GLU A 126 3.90 1.05 -4.96
C GLU A 126 2.84 0.00 -5.37
N LYS A 127 1.59 0.43 -5.52
CA LYS A 127 0.45 -0.45 -5.90
C LYS A 127 0.15 -1.57 -4.90
N SER A 128 0.57 -1.44 -3.64
CA SER A 128 0.11 -2.34 -2.59
C SER A 128 -1.39 -2.16 -2.31
N HIS A 129 -2.02 -3.24 -1.88
CA HIS A 129 -3.41 -3.22 -1.42
C HIS A 129 -3.45 -3.16 0.10
N PHE A 130 -4.29 -2.28 0.63
CA PHE A 130 -4.58 -2.20 2.06
C PHE A 130 -6.06 -2.44 2.28
N ILE A 131 -6.40 -3.44 3.09
CA ILE A 131 -7.78 -3.80 3.42
C ILE A 131 -8.01 -3.49 4.89
N HIS A 132 -8.91 -2.55 5.17
CA HIS A 132 -9.44 -2.32 6.51
C HIS A 132 -10.72 -3.14 6.68
N VAL A 133 -10.65 -4.15 7.54
CA VAL A 133 -11.75 -5.05 7.86
C VAL A 133 -12.37 -4.65 9.19
N ASP A 134 -13.65 -4.26 9.14
CA ASP A 134 -14.47 -4.12 10.32
C ASP A 134 -15.05 -5.50 10.69
N VAL A 135 -14.65 -6.05 11.85
CA VAL A 135 -15.15 -7.35 12.32
C VAL A 135 -16.60 -7.30 12.81
N GLY A 136 -17.19 -6.12 12.96
CA GLY A 136 -18.52 -5.88 13.51
C GLY A 136 -18.53 -5.61 15.01
N GLU A 137 -19.66 -5.87 15.65
CA GLU A 137 -19.89 -5.53 17.05
C GLU A 137 -19.04 -6.34 18.04
N ARG A 138 -18.82 -5.76 19.22
CA ARG A 138 -18.04 -6.40 20.29
C ARG A 138 -18.59 -7.78 20.70
N ALA A 139 -19.91 -7.94 20.69
CA ALA A 139 -20.56 -9.20 21.03
C ALA A 139 -20.23 -10.30 20.01
N TYR A 140 -20.30 -9.96 18.72
CA TYR A 140 -19.94 -10.86 17.62
C TYR A 140 -18.46 -11.29 17.68
N TRP A 141 -17.54 -10.35 17.93
CA TRP A 141 -16.11 -10.67 18.08
C TRP A 141 -15.79 -11.56 19.29
N LYS A 142 -16.53 -11.40 20.39
CA LYS A 142 -16.33 -12.19 21.62
C LYS A 142 -16.84 -13.63 21.50
N ASP A 143 -17.70 -13.92 20.54
CA ASP A 143 -18.14 -15.29 20.30
C ASP A 143 -16.97 -16.16 19.85
N LEU A 144 -16.77 -17.30 20.52
CA LEU A 144 -15.76 -18.30 20.14
C LEU A 144 -16.07 -18.94 18.78
N ASN A 145 -17.32 -18.85 18.33
CA ASN A 145 -17.75 -19.30 17.01
C ASN A 145 -17.56 -18.26 15.91
N CYS A 146 -17.04 -17.07 16.23
CA CYS A 146 -16.76 -16.04 15.25
C CYS A 146 -15.85 -16.59 14.12
N PRO A 147 -16.26 -16.46 12.84
CA PRO A 147 -15.53 -17.05 11.72
C PRO A 147 -14.10 -16.49 11.61
N PHE A 148 -13.90 -15.20 11.94
CA PHE A 148 -12.60 -14.57 12.02
C PHE A 148 -11.60 -15.28 12.98
N ARG A 149 -12.11 -15.92 14.04
CA ARG A 149 -11.26 -16.67 14.99
C ARG A 149 -10.95 -18.08 14.50
N LYS A 150 -11.84 -18.66 13.71
CA LYS A 150 -11.76 -20.06 13.22
C LYS A 150 -11.08 -20.17 11.87
N ASP A 151 -11.01 -19.08 11.12
CA ASP A 151 -10.39 -19.05 9.80
C ASP A 151 -8.88 -19.36 9.90
N PRO A 152 -8.41 -20.44 9.24
CA PRO A 152 -7.02 -20.84 9.31
C PRO A 152 -6.07 -19.90 8.56
N ASN A 153 -6.58 -18.97 7.76
CA ASN A 153 -5.72 -18.00 7.07
C ASN A 153 -5.39 -16.82 7.98
N THR A 154 -6.33 -16.42 8.84
CA THR A 154 -6.19 -15.22 9.68
C THR A 154 -5.82 -15.54 11.13
N HIS A 155 -6.36 -16.64 11.69
CA HIS A 155 -6.15 -17.07 13.08
C HIS A 155 -6.18 -15.88 14.07
N LEU A 156 -7.26 -15.11 14.05
CA LEU A 156 -7.34 -13.89 14.84
C LEU A 156 -7.58 -14.19 16.31
N ILE A 157 -6.63 -13.79 17.15
CA ILE A 157 -6.69 -13.96 18.61
C ILE A 157 -7.06 -12.62 19.28
N PHE A 158 -6.48 -11.53 18.80
CA PHE A 158 -6.59 -10.17 19.35
C PHE A 158 -7.05 -9.17 18.29
N LEU A 159 -7.48 -8.00 18.74
CA LEU A 159 -7.71 -6.82 17.90
C LEU A 159 -6.99 -5.61 18.51
N PRO A 160 -6.49 -4.67 17.71
CA PRO A 160 -6.33 -4.76 16.26
C PRO A 160 -5.29 -5.81 15.87
N THR A 161 -5.40 -6.36 14.66
CA THR A 161 -4.34 -7.20 14.08
C THR A 161 -4.04 -6.70 12.69
N LEU A 162 -2.77 -6.38 12.43
CA LEU A 162 -2.25 -6.06 11.11
C LEU A 162 -1.43 -7.25 10.63
N LEU A 163 -1.76 -7.79 9.46
CA LEU A 163 -1.00 -8.87 8.87
C LEU A 163 -0.75 -8.63 7.39
N ARG A 164 0.32 -9.21 6.88
CA ARG A 164 0.57 -9.32 5.45
C ARG A 164 0.00 -10.64 4.97
N TRP A 165 -0.85 -10.57 3.95
CA TRP A 165 -1.57 -11.73 3.45
C TRP A 165 -0.60 -12.78 2.90
N LYS A 166 -0.82 -14.06 3.24
CA LYS A 166 0.05 -15.20 2.89
C LYS A 166 1.52 -15.06 3.34
N SER A 167 1.80 -14.22 4.33
CA SER A 167 3.13 -14.04 4.93
C SER A 167 3.08 -14.31 6.44
N PRO A 168 4.17 -14.78 7.07
CA PRO A 168 4.23 -14.91 8.53
C PRO A 168 4.27 -13.56 9.26
N GLN A 169 4.48 -12.44 8.54
CA GLN A 169 4.56 -11.10 9.12
C GLN A 169 3.19 -10.64 9.65
N ARG A 170 3.11 -10.46 10.97
CA ARG A 170 1.91 -9.97 11.67
C ARG A 170 2.26 -9.18 12.92
N LEU A 171 1.41 -8.22 13.26
CA LEU A 171 1.41 -7.46 14.50
C LEU A 171 0.03 -7.56 15.13
N ASP A 172 0.00 -7.87 16.43
CA ASP A 172 -1.23 -8.05 17.19
C ASP A 172 -1.30 -7.05 18.36
N GLY A 173 -2.52 -6.57 18.64
CA GLY A 173 -2.84 -5.73 19.78
C GLY A 173 -2.09 -4.40 19.78
N GLU A 174 -1.40 -4.11 20.89
CA GLU A 174 -0.67 -2.86 21.09
C GLU A 174 0.51 -2.68 20.13
N ARG A 175 1.07 -3.78 19.60
CA ARG A 175 2.18 -3.71 18.64
C ARG A 175 1.80 -2.99 17.35
N VAL A 176 0.50 -2.99 16.99
CA VAL A 176 -0.03 -2.25 15.82
C VAL A 176 -0.03 -0.73 16.07
N SER A 177 0.05 -0.28 17.32
CA SER A 177 0.18 1.14 17.65
C SER A 177 1.64 1.62 17.62
N ASN A 178 2.61 0.74 17.39
CA ASN A 178 4.01 1.11 17.28
C ASN A 178 4.35 1.43 15.82
N LYS A 179 4.62 2.70 15.55
CA LYS A 179 4.90 3.22 14.20
C LYS A 179 6.06 2.49 13.52
N ASP A 180 7.16 2.27 14.22
CA ASP A 180 8.36 1.66 13.63
C ASP A 180 8.08 0.21 13.18
N LEU A 181 7.33 -0.55 13.99
CA LEU A 181 6.95 -1.92 13.64
C LEU A 181 6.00 -1.97 12.44
N VAL A 182 5.06 -1.03 12.38
CA VAL A 182 4.09 -0.96 11.29
C VAL A 182 4.77 -0.52 9.98
N GLU A 183 5.68 0.46 10.05
CA GLU A 183 6.48 0.86 8.89
C GLU A 183 7.31 -0.30 8.35
N MET A 184 7.93 -1.11 9.22
CA MET A 184 8.66 -2.31 8.79
C MET A 184 7.80 -3.30 8.00
N ILE A 185 6.56 -3.59 8.46
CA ILE A 185 5.64 -4.47 7.72
C ILE A 185 5.37 -3.94 6.31
N PHE A 186 5.30 -2.62 6.15
CA PHE A 186 4.98 -1.97 4.88
C PHE A 186 6.20 -1.77 3.96
N GLU A 187 7.41 -1.68 4.52
CA GLU A 187 8.66 -1.46 3.79
C GLU A 187 9.30 -2.76 3.28
N ASP A 188 8.99 -3.90 3.88
CA ASP A 188 9.57 -5.20 3.50
C ASP A 188 9.12 -5.63 2.09
N GLU A 189 9.98 -5.41 1.09
CA GLU A 189 9.92 -6.07 -0.21
C GLU A 189 10.66 -7.42 -0.10
N ASP A 190 9.97 -8.53 -0.33
CA ASP A 190 10.61 -9.86 -0.37
C ASP A 190 11.60 -9.98 -1.56
#